data_AF-A0A7J9I4U2-F1
#
_entry.id   AF-A0A7J9I4U2-F1
#
_cell.length_a   1.000
_cell.length_b   1.000
_cell.length_c   1.000
_cell.angle_alpha   90.00
_cell.angle_beta   90.00
_cell.angle_gamma   90.00
#
_symmetry.space_group_name_H-M   'P 1'
#
loop_
_entity.id
_entity.type
_entity.pdbx_description
1 polymer ?
#
loop_
_entity_poly.entity_id
_entity_poly.type
_entity_poly.pdbx_seq_one_letter_code
_entity_poly.pdbx_strand_id
1 'polypeptide(L)'
;MVDAEKRLLAHALQDTDNQHFVLLSESCVPLHNFDYIYNYLMHANMSFVDCFLDPGPHGNGRYSEHMLPEVEKKDFRKGAQWFSMRRQHALIVMADSLYYSRFRDYCKPGFDGKNCIADEHYLPTFFNVRITIWIMFSTLHFNFS
;
A
#
# COMPACT_ATOMS: atom_id res chain seq x y z
N MET A 1 8.62 5.85 -5.12
CA MET A 1 8.28 6.29 -3.75
C MET A 1 8.31 5.13 -2.74
N VAL A 2 7.87 3.93 -3.14
CA VAL A 2 7.89 2.69 -2.33
C VAL A 2 9.19 2.43 -1.54
N ASP A 3 10.37 2.68 -2.10
CA ASP A 3 11.65 2.55 -1.38
C ASP A 3 11.74 3.42 -0.12
N ALA A 4 11.28 4.67 -0.22
CA ALA A 4 11.28 5.60 0.90
C ALA A 4 10.26 5.15 1.96
N GLU A 5 9.07 4.73 1.53
CA GLU A 5 8.04 4.20 2.43
C GLU A 5 8.52 2.97 3.21
N LYS A 6 9.15 1.99 2.53
CA LYS A 6 9.72 0.81 3.19
C LYS A 6 10.83 1.19 4.17
N ARG A 7 11.65 2.20 3.87
CA ARG A 7 12.68 2.70 4.79
C ARG A 7 12.08 3.37 6.03
N LEU A 8 11.06 4.20 5.85
CA LEU A 8 10.32 4.83 6.96
C LEU A 8 9.68 3.76 7.85
N LEU A 9 9.03 2.76 7.24
CA LEU A 9 8.40 1.66 7.95
C LEU A 9 9.43 0.82 8.72
N ALA A 10 10.57 0.49 8.08
CA ALA A 10 11.67 -0.24 8.71
C ALA A 10 12.22 0.50 9.94
N HIS A 11 12.40 1.81 9.84
CA HIS A 11 12.87 2.63 10.96
C HIS A 11 11.84 2.64 12.09
N ALA A 12 10.57 2.87 11.80
CA ALA A 12 9.50 2.89 12.80
C ALA A 12 9.30 1.52 13.48
N LEU A 13 9.58 0.42 12.79
CA LEU A 13 9.49 -0.94 13.34
C LEU A 13 10.60 -1.28 14.35
N GLN A 14 11.69 -0.51 14.41
CA GLN A 14 12.76 -0.71 15.39
C GLN A 14 12.25 -0.53 16.82
N ASP A 15 11.30 0.39 17.02
CA ASP A 15 10.58 0.54 18.27
C ASP A 15 9.52 -0.57 18.38
N THR A 16 9.60 -1.36 19.44
CA THR A 16 8.66 -2.46 19.71
C THR A 16 7.30 -1.98 20.16
N ASP A 17 7.20 -0.75 20.68
CA ASP A 17 5.95 -0.18 21.19
C ASP A 17 5.07 0.35 20.05
N ASN A 18 5.65 0.60 18.87
CA ASN A 18 4.89 0.94 17.67
C ASN A 18 4.05 -0.25 17.17
N GLN A 19 2.75 -0.20 17.48
CA GLN A 19 1.77 -1.22 17.08
C GLN A 19 1.01 -0.90 15.79
N HIS A 20 0.98 0.37 15.39
CA HIS A 20 0.19 0.84 14.25
C HIS A 20 0.93 1.93 13.49
N PHE A 21 0.85 1.87 12.16
CA PHE A 21 1.64 2.71 11.25
C PHE A 21 0.70 3.40 10.28
N VAL A 22 0.82 4.72 10.16
CA VAL A 22 0.02 5.54 9.24
C VAL A 22 0.97 6.34 8.37
N LEU A 23 0.79 6.30 7.05
CA LEU A 23 1.55 7.10 6.11
C LEU A 23 0.79 8.41 5.81
N LEU A 24 1.44 9.55 6.03
CA LEU A 24 0.89 10.89 5.80
C LEU A 24 1.92 11.77 5.07
N SER A 25 1.43 12.75 4.33
CA SER A 25 2.19 13.86 3.73
C SER A 25 1.99 15.16 4.52
N GLU A 26 2.80 16.18 4.23
CA GLU A 26 2.66 17.53 4.82
C GLU A 26 1.33 18.22 4.47
N SER A 27 0.67 17.78 3.39
CA SER A 27 -0.66 18.27 2.98
C SER A 27 -1.82 17.56 3.67
N CYS A 28 -1.56 16.57 4.53
CA CYS A 28 -2.62 15.85 5.25
C CYS A 28 -3.23 16.71 6.35
N VAL A 29 -4.56 16.85 6.33
CA VAL A 29 -5.30 17.55 7.39
C VAL A 29 -6.20 16.55 8.12
N PRO A 30 -6.07 16.39 9.45
CA PRO A 30 -6.96 15.51 10.20
C PRO A 30 -8.38 16.09 10.24
N LEU A 31 -9.38 15.27 9.90
CA LEU A 31 -10.79 15.65 9.94
C LEU A 31 -11.45 15.40 11.30
N HIS A 32 -10.80 14.60 12.14
CA HIS A 32 -11.24 14.26 13.48
C HIS A 32 -10.12 14.56 14.47
N ASN A 33 -10.48 14.72 15.74
CA ASN A 33 -9.49 14.94 16.80
C ASN A 33 -8.61 13.69 17.01
N PHE A 34 -7.46 13.90 17.65
CA PHE A 34 -6.49 12.84 17.88
C PHE A 34 -7.09 11.66 18.66
N ASP A 35 -7.85 11.92 19.73
CA ASP A 35 -8.43 10.86 20.57
C ASP A 35 -9.37 9.96 19.77
N TYR A 36 -10.17 10.53 18.87
CA TYR A 36 -11.02 9.76 17.99
C TYR A 36 -10.20 8.85 17.07
N ILE A 37 -9.20 9.40 16.38
CA ILE A 37 -8.37 8.65 15.43
C ILE A 37 -7.57 7.57 16.15
N TYR A 38 -6.93 7.92 17.28
CA TYR A 38 -6.15 7.00 18.09
C TYR A 38 -7.02 5.84 18.58
N ASN A 39 -8.18 6.12 19.19
CA ASN A 39 -9.08 5.08 19.67
C ASN A 39 -9.60 4.24 18.50
N TYR A 40 -9.96 4.84 17.37
CA TYR A 40 -10.43 4.11 16.19
C TYR A 40 -9.36 3.13 15.68
N LEU A 41 -8.12 3.58 15.48
CA LEU A 41 -7.04 2.75 14.95
C LEU A 41 -6.58 1.68 15.95
N MET A 42 -6.48 2.01 17.24
CA MET A 42 -6.04 1.06 18.26
C MET A 42 -7.05 -0.05 18.53
N HIS A 43 -8.35 0.25 18.46
CA HIS A 43 -9.42 -0.75 18.61
C HIS A 43 -9.76 -1.47 17.30
N ALA A 44 -9.34 -0.96 16.14
CA ALA A 44 -9.53 -1.64 14.87
C ALA A 44 -8.64 -2.89 14.79
N ASN A 45 -9.26 -4.07 14.72
CA ASN A 45 -8.54 -5.34 14.52
C ASN A 45 -8.06 -5.55 13.06
N MET A 46 -8.08 -4.50 12.25
CA MET A 46 -7.81 -4.57 10.81
C MET A 46 -6.84 -3.48 10.38
N SER A 47 -6.22 -3.68 9.22
CA SER A 47 -5.45 -2.65 8.51
C SER A 47 -6.24 -2.13 7.33
N PHE A 48 -5.91 -0.93 6.89
CA PHE A 48 -6.64 -0.18 5.90
C PHE A 48 -5.70 0.18 4.76
N VAL A 49 -5.98 -0.39 3.60
CA VAL A 49 -5.24 -0.18 2.37
C VAL A 49 -6.28 -0.10 1.28
N ASP A 50 -6.28 0.97 0.50
CA ASP A 50 -7.21 1.07 -0.61
C ASP A 50 -6.84 0.05 -1.70
N CYS A 51 -7.84 -0.63 -2.26
CA CYS A 51 -7.60 -1.73 -3.20
C CYS A 51 -8.84 -2.00 -4.05
N PHE A 52 -8.72 -1.70 -5.33
CA PHE A 52 -9.77 -1.91 -6.31
C PHE A 52 -9.20 -2.35 -7.66
N LEU A 53 -10.05 -2.98 -8.47
CA LEU A 53 -9.74 -3.29 -9.86
C LEU A 53 -10.11 -2.09 -10.73
N ASP A 54 -9.14 -1.54 -11.44
CA ASP A 54 -9.35 -0.49 -12.43
C ASP A 54 -8.98 -1.02 -13.82
N PRO A 55 -9.95 -1.36 -14.70
CA PRO A 55 -9.66 -1.86 -16.04
C PRO A 55 -9.14 -0.76 -16.98
N GLY A 56 -9.16 0.51 -16.56
CA GLY A 56 -8.81 1.66 -17.38
C GLY A 56 -7.30 1.87 -17.58
N PRO A 57 -6.92 2.93 -18.33
CA PRO A 57 -5.52 3.24 -18.65
C PRO A 57 -4.67 3.55 -17.42
N HIS A 58 -5.29 4.03 -16.34
CA HIS A 58 -4.62 4.35 -15.07
C HIS A 58 -4.55 3.18 -14.10
N GLY A 59 -5.21 2.06 -14.40
CA GLY A 59 -5.18 0.82 -13.64
C GLY A 59 -4.40 -0.25 -14.39
N ASN A 60 -5.09 -1.28 -14.86
CA ASN A 60 -4.52 -2.40 -15.60
C ASN A 60 -3.85 -2.01 -16.92
N GLY A 61 -4.13 -0.82 -17.47
CA GLY A 61 -3.35 -0.26 -18.59
C GLY A 61 -1.86 -0.08 -18.27
N ARG A 62 -1.52 0.07 -16.99
CA ARG A 62 -0.13 0.22 -16.50
C ARG A 62 0.57 -1.11 -16.21
N TYR A 63 -0.13 -2.24 -16.28
CA TYR A 63 0.42 -3.57 -16.01
C TYR A 63 1.51 -3.94 -17.03
N SER A 64 2.59 -4.59 -16.58
CA SER A 64 3.62 -5.17 -17.45
C SER A 64 3.58 -6.70 -17.38
N GLU A 65 3.63 -7.37 -18.53
CA GLU A 65 3.66 -8.84 -18.62
C GLU A 65 4.95 -9.42 -18.02
N HIS A 66 6.00 -8.60 -17.85
CA HIS A 66 7.24 -8.99 -17.16
C HIS A 66 7.06 -9.23 -15.65
N MET A 67 5.90 -8.89 -15.08
CA MET A 67 5.56 -9.22 -13.70
C MET A 67 5.04 -10.65 -13.52
N LEU A 68 4.80 -11.38 -14.62
CA LEU A 68 4.51 -12.81 -14.58
C LEU A 68 5.75 -13.62 -14.19
N PRO A 69 5.58 -14.77 -13.53
CA PRO A 69 4.31 -15.35 -13.07
C PRO A 69 3.85 -14.84 -11.69
N GLU A 70 4.66 -14.06 -10.97
CA GLU A 70 4.39 -13.72 -9.57
C GLU A 70 3.17 -12.81 -9.41
N VAL A 71 2.95 -11.90 -10.35
CA VAL A 71 1.77 -11.02 -10.36
C VAL A 71 1.01 -11.25 -11.67
N GLU A 72 -0.07 -12.00 -11.60
CA GLU A 72 -1.01 -12.11 -12.71
C GLU A 72 -1.78 -10.80 -12.92
N LYS A 73 -2.09 -10.48 -14.17
CA LYS A 73 -2.85 -9.28 -14.54
C LYS A 73 -4.21 -9.18 -13.82
N LYS A 74 -4.86 -10.33 -13.56
CA LYS A 74 -6.14 -10.39 -12.85
C LYS A 74 -6.03 -9.98 -11.38
N ASP A 75 -4.83 -10.08 -10.81
CA ASP A 75 -4.54 -9.77 -9.41
C ASP A 75 -3.89 -8.41 -9.23
N PHE A 76 -3.49 -7.76 -10.33
CA PHE A 76 -3.04 -6.38 -10.32
C PHE A 76 -4.19 -5.47 -9.83
N ARG A 77 -3.90 -4.69 -8.79
CA ARG A 77 -4.85 -3.78 -8.15
C ARG A 77 -4.30 -2.37 -8.15
N LYS A 78 -5.21 -1.42 -8.07
CA LYS A 78 -4.92 -0.01 -7.84
C LYS A 78 -5.44 0.38 -6.47
N GLY A 79 -4.81 1.37 -5.86
CA GLY A 79 -5.25 2.00 -4.64
C GLY A 79 -4.56 3.34 -4.45
N ALA A 80 -4.95 4.02 -3.38
CA ALA A 80 -4.24 5.15 -2.85
C ALA A 80 -2.85 4.73 -2.30
N GLN A 81 -1.88 5.64 -2.35
CA GLN A 81 -0.57 5.45 -1.73
C GLN A 81 -0.66 5.34 -0.19
N TRP A 82 -1.65 6.02 0.40
CA TRP A 82 -1.83 6.08 1.85
C TRP A 82 -2.31 4.75 2.42
N PHE A 83 -1.77 4.41 3.59
CA PHE A 83 -2.14 3.24 4.33
C PHE A 83 -2.18 3.51 5.83
N SER A 84 -2.93 2.65 6.52
CA SER A 84 -2.92 2.55 7.97
C SER A 84 -2.85 1.07 8.33
N MET A 85 -1.71 0.58 8.81
CA MET A 85 -1.51 -0.84 9.05
C MET A 85 -0.97 -1.18 10.43
N ARG A 86 -1.39 -2.34 10.94
CA ARG A 86 -0.91 -2.91 12.20
C ARG A 86 0.50 -3.47 12.00
N ARG A 87 1.25 -3.56 13.10
CA ARG A 87 2.63 -4.09 13.13
C ARG A 87 2.81 -5.42 12.43
N GLN A 88 1.87 -6.35 12.60
CA GLN A 88 1.93 -7.65 11.94
C GLN A 88 1.96 -7.53 10.40
N HIS A 89 1.18 -6.64 9.80
CA HIS A 89 1.16 -6.45 8.35
C HIS A 89 2.37 -5.65 7.88
N ALA A 90 2.84 -4.69 8.68
CA ALA A 90 4.07 -3.97 8.41
C ALA A 90 5.29 -4.92 8.33
N LEU A 91 5.39 -5.88 9.26
CA LEU A 91 6.44 -6.90 9.24
C LEU A 91 6.37 -7.77 7.98
N ILE A 92 5.16 -8.11 7.52
CA ILE A 92 4.99 -8.90 6.30
C ILE A 92 5.39 -8.09 5.05
N VAL A 93 5.01 -6.82 4.97
CA VAL A 93 5.46 -5.92 3.89
C VAL A 93 6.98 -5.77 3.88
N MET A 94 7.62 -5.71 5.06
CA MET A 94 9.07 -5.64 5.16
C MET A 94 9.77 -6.94 4.79
N ALA A 95 9.15 -8.09 5.06
CA ALA A 95 9.64 -9.40 4.67
C ALA A 95 9.48 -9.67 3.16
N ASP A 96 8.61 -8.93 2.47
CA ASP A 96 8.42 -9.11 1.03
C ASP A 96 9.58 -8.54 0.21
N SER A 97 10.29 -9.46 -0.44
CA SER A 97 11.28 -9.17 -1.48
C SER A 97 10.80 -9.55 -2.88
N LEU A 98 9.88 -10.52 -3.01
CA LEU A 98 9.51 -11.15 -4.28
C LEU A 98 8.56 -10.29 -5.09
N TYR A 99 7.45 -9.84 -4.49
CA TYR A 99 6.50 -8.98 -5.19
C TYR A 99 7.11 -7.59 -5.35
N TYR A 100 7.70 -7.09 -4.28
CA TYR A 100 8.42 -5.82 -4.31
C TYR A 100 9.45 -5.74 -5.45
N SER A 101 10.25 -6.78 -5.72
CA SER A 101 11.20 -6.72 -6.85
C SER A 101 10.51 -6.57 -8.20
N ARG A 102 9.35 -7.21 -8.42
CA ARG A 102 8.59 -7.07 -9.68
C ARG A 102 8.10 -5.65 -9.89
N PHE A 103 7.55 -5.02 -8.85
CA PHE A 103 7.13 -3.62 -8.91
C PHE A 103 8.34 -2.68 -9.04
N ARG A 104 9.39 -2.92 -8.27
CA ARG A 104 10.64 -2.16 -8.32
C ARG A 104 11.26 -2.22 -9.70
N ASP A 105 11.19 -3.32 -10.44
CA ASP A 105 11.93 -3.48 -11.69
C ASP A 105 11.08 -3.12 -12.93
N TYR A 106 9.78 -3.45 -12.91
CA TYR A 106 8.90 -3.37 -14.08
C TYR A 106 7.75 -2.34 -13.96
N CYS A 107 7.48 -1.80 -12.76
CA CYS A 107 6.51 -0.71 -12.58
C CYS A 107 7.24 0.63 -12.46
N LYS A 108 7.73 1.17 -13.59
CA LYS A 108 8.42 2.45 -13.65
C LYS A 108 7.87 3.36 -14.76
N PRO A 109 8.05 4.68 -14.65
CA PRO A 109 7.78 5.60 -15.76
C PRO A 109 8.55 5.20 -17.02
N GLY A 110 7.88 5.19 -18.17
CA GLY A 110 8.45 4.90 -19.48
C GLY A 110 8.79 3.42 -19.77
N PHE A 111 8.64 2.51 -18.81
CA PHE A 111 8.93 1.09 -19.02
C PHE A 111 7.90 0.47 -19.98
N ASP A 112 8.37 -0.13 -21.09
CA ASP A 112 7.53 -0.62 -22.20
C ASP A 112 6.49 0.40 -22.71
N GLY A 113 6.84 1.70 -22.71
CA GLY A 113 5.94 2.76 -23.13
C GLY A 113 4.77 3.02 -22.17
N LYS A 114 4.82 2.44 -20.96
CA LYS A 114 3.81 2.62 -19.91
C LYS A 114 4.36 3.48 -18.79
N ASN A 115 3.48 4.26 -18.18
CA ASN A 115 3.78 5.04 -16.98
C ASN A 115 3.14 4.38 -15.77
N CYS A 116 3.84 3.40 -15.19
CA CYS A 116 3.40 2.69 -13.99
C CYS A 116 3.83 3.43 -12.72
N ILE A 117 2.94 3.49 -11.73
CA ILE A 117 3.15 4.17 -10.44
C ILE A 117 3.16 3.11 -9.33
N ALA A 118 4.34 2.68 -8.90
CA ALA A 118 4.48 1.52 -8.02
C ALA A 118 3.79 1.70 -6.66
N ASP A 119 3.79 2.91 -6.11
CA ASP A 119 3.16 3.28 -4.84
C ASP A 119 1.63 3.18 -4.85
N GLU A 120 0.98 3.32 -6.01
CA GLU A 120 -0.47 3.12 -6.17
C GLU A 120 -0.85 1.65 -6.43
N HIS A 121 0.11 0.76 -6.69
CA HIS A 121 -0.17 -0.60 -7.17
C HIS A 121 0.46 -1.71 -6.33
N TYR A 122 1.60 -1.48 -5.70
CA TYR A 122 2.35 -2.52 -4.98
C TYR A 122 1.59 -3.07 -3.78
N LEU A 123 1.28 -2.24 -2.77
CA LEU A 123 0.58 -2.70 -1.57
C LEU A 123 -0.81 -3.26 -1.87
N PRO A 124 -1.66 -2.60 -2.68
CA PRO A 124 -2.98 -3.15 -3.03
C PRO A 124 -2.89 -4.53 -3.68
N THR A 125 -1.95 -4.71 -4.62
CA THR A 125 -1.74 -5.99 -5.30
C THR A 125 -1.17 -7.05 -4.36
N PHE A 126 -0.15 -6.69 -3.57
CA PHE A 126 0.51 -7.60 -2.64
C PHE A 126 -0.48 -8.18 -1.63
N PHE A 127 -1.31 -7.32 -1.02
CA PHE A 127 -2.33 -7.78 -0.10
C PHE A 127 -3.46 -8.55 -0.79
N ASN A 128 -3.91 -8.14 -1.99
CA ASN A 128 -4.88 -8.92 -2.77
C ASN A 128 -4.39 -10.35 -3.07
N VAL A 129 -3.11 -10.54 -3.37
CA VAL A 129 -2.53 -11.87 -3.69
C VAL A 129 -2.25 -12.69 -2.43
N ARG A 130 -1.64 -12.09 -1.40
CA ARG A 130 -1.09 -12.85 -0.27
C ARG A 130 -1.93 -12.85 1.00
N ILE A 131 -2.70 -11.78 1.27
CA ILE A 131 -3.33 -11.57 2.58
C ILE A 131 -4.64 -10.82 2.43
N THR A 132 -5.75 -11.55 2.52
CA THR A 132 -7.09 -10.94 2.55
C THR A 132 -7.62 -10.81 3.99
N ILE A 133 -7.04 -11.54 4.94
CA ILE A 133 -7.57 -11.61 6.31
C ILE A 133 -7.12 -10.37 7.08
N TRP A 134 -8.05 -9.73 7.81
CA TRP A 134 -7.80 -8.54 8.64
C TRP A 134 -7.29 -7.32 7.87
N ILE A 135 -7.55 -7.25 6.56
CA ILE A 135 -7.33 -6.06 5.74
C ILE A 135 -8.68 -5.58 5.22
N MET A 136 -9.01 -4.33 5.51
CA MET A 136 -10.14 -3.62 4.96
C MET A 136 -9.67 -2.86 3.72
N PHE A 137 -10.20 -3.29 2.58
CA PHE A 137 -9.95 -2.66 1.29
C PHE A 137 -10.83 -1.42 1.11
N SER A 138 -10.49 -0.36 1.82
CA SER A 138 -11.17 0.92 1.74
C SER A 138 -10.27 2.05 2.19
N THR A 139 -10.43 3.22 1.59
CA THR A 139 -9.78 4.45 2.00
C THR A 139 -10.28 4.90 3.37
N LEU A 140 -9.39 4.96 4.37
CA LEU A 140 -9.62 5.86 5.51
C LEU A 140 -9.66 7.27 4.93
N HIS A 141 -10.83 7.90 4.95
CA HIS A 141 -11.00 9.25 4.43
C HIS A 141 -10.27 10.25 5.35
N PHE A 142 -8.98 10.45 5.09
CA PHE A 142 -8.32 11.72 5.34
C PHE A 142 -8.54 12.51 4.05
N ASN A 143 -9.38 13.56 4.07
CA ASN A 143 -9.55 14.37 2.85
C ASN A 143 -8.21 15.07 2.56
N PHE A 144 -7.57 14.68 1.47
CA PHE A 144 -6.49 15.43 0.85
C PHE A 144 -7.16 16.57 0.10
N SER A 145 -7.11 17.78 0.66
CA SER A 145 -7.48 19.00 -0.07
C SER A 145 -6.35 19.46 -0.97
#